data_AF-A0A6I5AM06-F1
#
_entry.id   AF-A0A6I5AM06-F1
#
_cell.length_a   1.000
_cell.length_b   1.000
_cell.length_c   1.000
_cell.angle_alpha   90.00
_cell.angle_beta   90.00
_cell.angle_gamma   90.00
#
_symmetry.space_group_name_H-M   'P 1'
#
loop_
_entity.id
_entity.type
_entity.pdbx_description
1 polymer ?
#
loop_
_entity_poly.entity_id
_entity_poly.type
_entity_poly.pdbx_seq_one_letter_code
_entity_poly.pdbx_strand_id
1 'polypeptide(L)'
;MPKDDVATIIIQNGLTHKVNVICKFSAQIDNQMFSFIIHRTLSVCRYALVCKATGQRIAVLDTSRVKALGMEAAGKLALSDLASSLGETRLAAILTNSLQSRSAASE
;
A
#
# COMPACT_ATOMS: atom_id res chain seq x y z
N MET A 1 -9.57 0.95 -24.14
CA MET A 1 -8.49 0.54 -23.22
C MET A 1 -8.89 0.98 -21.83
N PRO A 2 -8.88 0.13 -20.80
CA PRO A 2 -9.06 0.62 -19.44
C PRO A 2 -7.92 1.61 -19.18
N LYS A 3 -8.24 2.83 -18.74
CA LYS A 3 -7.23 3.81 -18.35
C LYS A 3 -6.39 3.17 -17.25
N ASP A 4 -5.08 3.03 -17.50
CA ASP A 4 -4.15 2.68 -16.43
C ASP A 4 -4.30 3.70 -15.32
N ASP A 5 -4.81 3.25 -14.17
CA ASP A 5 -4.96 4.09 -13.01
C ASP A 5 -3.57 4.46 -12.50
N VAL A 6 -3.27 5.75 -12.38
CA VAL A 6 -1.99 6.23 -11.85
C VAL A 6 -2.20 6.72 -10.43
N ALA A 7 -1.34 6.28 -9.51
CA ALA A 7 -1.31 6.77 -8.14
C ALA A 7 0.01 7.46 -7.84
N THR A 8 -0.03 8.49 -6.99
CA THR A 8 1.19 9.07 -6.41
C THR A 8 1.48 8.38 -5.08
N ILE A 9 2.66 7.80 -4.94
CA ILE A 9 3.11 7.13 -3.73
C ILE A 9 4.31 7.85 -3.13
N ILE A 10 4.57 7.62 -1.85
CA ILE A 10 5.74 8.09 -1.12
C ILE A 10 6.62 6.88 -0.82
N ILE A 11 7.87 6.94 -1.25
CA ILE A 11 8.87 5.95 -0.86
C ILE A 11 9.59 6.38 0.43
N GLN A 12 10.35 5.47 1.05
CA GLN A 12 10.97 5.68 2.37
C GLN A 12 11.78 6.97 2.55
N ASN A 13 12.21 7.62 1.47
CA ASN A 13 13.01 8.85 1.52
C ASN A 13 12.16 10.13 1.39
N GLY A 14 10.82 10.03 1.51
CA GLY A 14 9.90 11.17 1.37
C GLY A 14 9.63 11.58 -0.09
N LEU A 15 10.33 10.99 -1.05
CA LEU A 15 10.14 11.27 -2.48
C LEU A 15 8.79 10.73 -2.97
N THR A 16 8.11 11.54 -3.77
CA THR A 16 6.86 11.17 -4.41
C THR A 16 7.10 10.59 -5.80
N HIS A 17 6.42 9.51 -6.14
CA HIS A 17 6.52 8.85 -7.43
C HIS A 17 5.13 8.54 -7.99
N LYS A 18 4.94 8.75 -9.29
CA LYS A 18 3.76 8.25 -10.01
C LYS A 18 3.99 6.80 -10.39
N VAL A 19 3.02 5.94 -10.05
CA VAL A 19 3.07 4.51 -10.36
C VAL A 19 1.77 4.07 -11.01
N ASN A 20 1.90 3.13 -11.95
CA ASN A 20 0.75 2.46 -12.54
C ASN A 20 0.20 1.45 -11.53
N VAL A 21 -1.08 1.59 -11.25
CA VAL A 21 -1.82 0.71 -10.34
C VAL A 21 -2.19 -0.56 -11.08
N ILE A 22 -1.78 -1.69 -10.53
CA ILE A 22 -2.02 -3.02 -11.11
C ILE A 22 -3.26 -3.65 -10.49
N CYS A 23 -3.48 -3.42 -9.20
CA CYS A 23 -4.64 -3.91 -8.47
C CYS A 23 -4.99 -2.92 -7.36
N LYS A 24 -6.29 -2.85 -7.04
CA LYS A 24 -6.84 -2.05 -5.93
C LYS A 24 -7.70 -2.96 -5.08
N PHE A 25 -7.65 -2.76 -3.77
CA PHE A 25 -8.58 -3.38 -2.84
C PHE A 25 -8.73 -2.52 -1.59
N SER A 26 -9.70 -2.88 -0.78
CA SER A 26 -10.05 -2.17 0.45
C SER A 26 -10.04 -3.15 1.61
N ALA A 27 -9.62 -2.71 2.79
CA ALA A 27 -9.65 -3.50 4.01
C ALA A 27 -9.96 -2.63 5.22
N GLN A 28 -10.71 -3.19 6.17
CA GLN A 28 -10.96 -2.59 7.47
C GLN A 28 -9.82 -2.97 8.42
N ILE A 29 -9.21 -1.97 9.06
CA ILE A 29 -8.13 -2.14 10.04
C ILE A 29 -8.46 -1.21 11.21
N ASP A 30 -8.51 -1.72 12.44
CA ASP A 30 -8.83 -0.92 13.64
C ASP A 30 -10.11 -0.06 13.47
N ASN A 31 -11.19 -0.68 12.98
CA ASN A 31 -12.48 -0.03 12.67
C ASN A 31 -12.45 1.11 11.63
N GLN A 32 -11.36 1.27 10.89
CA GLN A 32 -11.24 2.25 9.82
C GLN A 32 -11.06 1.57 8.47
N MET A 33 -11.71 2.11 7.44
CA MET A 33 -11.60 1.59 6.09
C MET A 33 -10.38 2.21 5.40
N PHE A 34 -9.44 1.37 4.96
CA PHE A 34 -8.28 1.79 4.18
C PHE A 34 -8.31 1.22 2.76
N SER A 35 -8.00 2.06 1.78
CA SER A 35 -7.81 1.64 0.39
C SER A 35 -6.34 1.32 0.13
N PHE A 36 -6.06 0.24 -0.59
CA PHE A 36 -4.73 -0.22 -0.94
C PHE A 36 -4.58 -0.37 -2.45
N ILE A 37 -3.35 -0.16 -2.91
CA ILE A 37 -2.94 -0.45 -4.28
C ILE A 37 -1.75 -1.38 -4.28
N ILE A 38 -1.67 -2.16 -5.35
CA ILE A 38 -0.48 -2.93 -5.71
C ILE A 38 0.09 -2.30 -6.97
N HIS A 39 1.39 -2.01 -6.94
CA HIS A 39 2.14 -1.55 -8.10
C HIS A 39 3.43 -2.36 -8.24
N ARG A 40 4.01 -2.35 -9.45
CA ARG A 40 5.35 -2.91 -9.66
C ARG A 40 6.40 -1.90 -9.20
N THR A 41 7.33 -2.36 -8.38
CA THR A 41 8.53 -1.61 -8.00
C THR A 41 9.62 -1.83 -9.04
N LEU A 42 10.32 -0.75 -9.40
CA LEU A 42 11.40 -0.80 -10.40
C LEU A 42 12.60 -1.63 -9.95
N SER A 43 12.79 -1.81 -8.64
CA SER A 43 14.07 -2.31 -8.12
C SER A 43 14.32 -3.80 -8.34
N VAL A 44 13.32 -4.68 -8.48
CA VAL A 44 13.57 -6.13 -8.72
C VAL A 44 12.34 -6.86 -9.30
N CYS A 45 11.55 -6.26 -10.20
CA CYS A 45 10.27 -6.86 -10.67
C CYS A 45 9.34 -7.34 -9.53
N ARG A 46 9.45 -6.73 -8.34
CA ARG A 46 8.63 -7.03 -7.16
C ARG A 46 7.41 -6.15 -7.14
N TYR A 47 6.38 -6.60 -6.43
CA TYR A 47 5.19 -5.80 -6.22
C TYR A 47 5.26 -5.13 -4.85
N ALA A 48 4.71 -3.95 -4.71
CA ALA A 48 4.60 -3.28 -3.44
C ALA A 48 3.15 -3.03 -3.11
N LEU A 49 2.81 -3.34 -1.85
CA LEU A 49 1.55 -2.98 -1.24
C LEU A 49 1.67 -1.60 -0.62
N VAL A 50 0.77 -0.72 -1.01
CA VAL A 50 0.75 0.69 -0.61
C VAL A 50 -0.65 1.07 -0.15
N CYS A 51 -0.78 1.82 0.94
CA CYS A 51 -2.05 2.44 1.28
C CYS A 51 -2.30 3.61 0.32
N LYS A 52 -3.38 3.55 -0.44
CA LYS A 52 -3.78 4.57 -1.41
C LYS A 52 -4.03 5.93 -0.74
N ALA A 53 -4.60 5.94 0.46
CA ALA A 53 -4.92 7.16 1.17
C ALA A 53 -3.65 7.94 1.55
N THR A 54 -2.62 7.24 2.02
CA THR A 54 -1.36 7.85 2.49
C THR A 54 -0.29 7.93 1.43
N GLY A 55 -0.36 7.07 0.42
CA GLY A 55 0.72 6.79 -0.51
C GLY A 55 1.89 6.02 0.11
N GLN A 56 1.82 5.59 1.38
CA GLN A 56 2.93 4.95 2.08
C GLN A 56 3.04 3.48 1.71
N ARG A 57 4.25 3.04 1.35
CA ARG A 57 4.58 1.63 1.13
C ARG A 57 4.62 0.87 2.46
N ILE A 58 3.96 -0.28 2.51
CA ILE A 58 3.78 -1.06 3.74
C ILE A 58 4.47 -2.42 3.64
N ALA A 59 4.41 -3.07 2.47
CA ALA A 59 5.09 -4.33 2.23
C ALA A 59 5.64 -4.42 0.80
N VAL A 60 6.68 -5.23 0.65
CA VAL A 60 7.18 -5.70 -0.64
C VAL A 60 6.76 -7.16 -0.78
N LEU A 61 6.01 -7.46 -1.84
CA LEU A 61 5.51 -8.78 -2.17
C LEU A 61 6.49 -9.48 -3.11
N ASP A 62 6.81 -10.72 -2.77
CA ASP A 62 7.57 -11.59 -3.65
C ASP A 62 6.76 -11.97 -4.90
N THR A 63 7.42 -11.98 -6.06
CA THR A 63 6.77 -12.22 -7.36
C THR A 63 6.21 -13.63 -7.48
N SER A 64 6.81 -14.64 -6.81
CA SER A 64 6.28 -16.01 -6.81
C SER A 64 4.95 -16.09 -6.07
N ARG A 65 4.83 -15.45 -4.90
CA ARG A 65 3.57 -15.37 -4.13
C ARG A 65 2.47 -14.68 -4.92
N VAL A 66 2.82 -13.57 -5.58
CA VAL A 66 1.88 -12.83 -6.43
C VAL A 66 1.41 -13.67 -7.63
N LYS A 67 2.30 -14.44 -8.27
CA LYS A 67 1.91 -15.35 -9.37
C LYS A 67 1.02 -16.49 -8.89
N ALA A 68 1.30 -17.06 -7.71
CA ALA A 68 0.56 -18.19 -7.18
C ALA A 68 -0.85 -17.82 -6.69
N LEU A 69 -0.99 -16.67 -6.02
CA LEU A 69 -2.26 -16.24 -5.40
C LEU A 69 -3.05 -15.24 -6.25
N GLY A 70 -2.40 -14.59 -7.21
CA GLY A 70 -2.92 -13.39 -7.86
C GLY A 70 -2.67 -12.13 -7.03
N MET A 71 -2.76 -10.96 -7.68
CA MET A 71 -2.40 -9.66 -7.09
C MET A 71 -3.19 -9.38 -5.81
N GLU A 72 -4.53 -9.39 -5.90
CA GLU A 72 -5.40 -9.00 -4.80
C GLU A 72 -5.24 -9.91 -3.58
N ALA A 73 -5.28 -11.24 -3.79
CA ALA A 73 -5.16 -12.20 -2.70
C ALA A 73 -3.78 -12.14 -2.05
N ALA A 74 -2.71 -11.98 -2.83
CA ALA A 74 -1.36 -11.78 -2.28
C ALA A 74 -1.27 -10.49 -1.45
N GLY A 75 -1.92 -9.40 -1.89
CA GLY A 75 -2.00 -8.15 -1.14
C GLY A 75 -2.75 -8.28 0.19
N LYS A 76 -3.91 -8.95 0.18
CA LYS A 76 -4.70 -9.23 1.39
C LYS A 76 -3.94 -10.11 2.38
N LEU A 77 -3.24 -11.14 1.89
CA LEU A 77 -2.41 -12.00 2.73
C LEU A 77 -1.28 -11.21 3.39
N ALA A 78 -0.53 -10.42 2.62
CA ALA A 78 0.55 -9.61 3.17
C ALA A 78 0.06 -8.56 4.17
N LEU A 79 -1.12 -8.00 3.95
CA LEU A 79 -1.75 -7.09 4.92
C LEU A 79 -2.09 -7.82 6.22
N SER A 80 -2.62 -9.04 6.13
CA SER A 80 -2.93 -9.88 7.30
C SER A 80 -1.66 -10.28 8.07
N ASP A 81 -0.59 -10.66 7.36
CA ASP A 81 0.72 -10.94 7.97
C ASP A 81 1.26 -9.71 8.72
N LEU A 82 1.17 -8.52 8.12
CA LEU A 82 1.57 -7.26 8.74
C LEU A 82 0.74 -6.91 9.97
N ALA A 83 -0.58 -7.05 9.88
CA ALA A 83 -1.49 -6.80 11.01
C ALA A 83 -1.19 -7.77 12.16
N SER A 84 -0.89 -9.04 11.86
CA SER A 84 -0.50 -10.04 12.85
C SER A 84 0.85 -9.71 13.51
N SER A 85 1.81 -9.17 12.74
CA SER A 85 3.14 -8.83 13.25
C SER A 85 3.19 -7.51 14.03
N LEU A 86 2.42 -6.50 13.62
CA LEU A 86 2.47 -5.15 14.20
C LEU A 86 1.36 -4.89 15.22
N GLY A 87 0.27 -5.64 15.13
CA GLY A 87 -1.02 -5.33 15.75
C GLY A 87 -1.82 -4.35 14.90
N GLU A 88 -3.14 -4.56 14.82
CA GLU A 88 -4.04 -3.72 14.00
C GLU A 88 -4.01 -2.25 14.39
N THR A 89 -4.05 -1.94 15.69
CA THR A 89 -4.01 -0.55 16.19
C THR A 89 -2.72 0.17 15.79
N ARG A 90 -1.57 -0.52 15.84
CA ARG A 90 -0.29 0.09 15.45
C ARG A 90 -0.21 0.27 13.93
N LEU A 91 -0.70 -0.70 13.17
CA LEU A 91 -0.78 -0.59 11.71
C LEU A 91 -1.70 0.58 11.31
N ALA A 92 -2.88 0.69 11.91
CA ALA A 92 -3.80 1.81 11.70
C ALA A 92 -3.15 3.15 12.06
N ALA A 93 -2.44 3.25 13.19
CA ALA A 93 -1.72 4.47 13.57
C ALA A 93 -0.65 4.88 12.55
N ILE A 94 0.12 3.94 12.00
CA ILE A 94 1.11 4.22 10.94
C ILE A 94 0.43 4.81 9.70
N LEU A 95 -0.71 4.23 9.31
CA LEU A 95 -1.49 4.71 8.18
C LEU A 95 -2.08 6.09 8.48
N THR A 96 -2.71 6.29 9.63
CA THR A 96 -3.40 7.53 9.98
C THR A 96 -2.44 8.69 10.24
N ASN A 97 -1.33 8.48 10.94
CA ASN A 97 -0.34 9.54 11.21
C ASN A 97 0.29 10.09 9.92
N SER A 98 0.45 9.23 8.91
CA SER A 98 0.95 9.64 7.60
C SER A 98 -0.06 10.51 6.82
N LEU A 99 -1.35 10.45 7.15
CA LEU A 99 -2.36 11.39 6.63
C LEU A 99 -2.24 12.74 7.34
N GLN A 100 -2.07 12.73 8.66
CA GLN A 100 -2.02 13.95 9.48
C GLN A 100 -0.75 14.78 9.28
N SER A 101 0.40 14.13 9.09
CA SER A 101 1.67 14.81 8.79
C SER A 101 1.63 15.58 7.46
N ARG A 102 0.61 15.36 6.61
CA ARG A 102 0.40 16.09 5.35
C ARG A 102 -0.58 17.25 5.47
N SER A 103 -1.57 17.16 6.35
CA SER A 103 -2.45 18.30 6.63
C SER A 103 -1.69 19.47 7.26
N ALA A 104 -0.68 19.20 8.10
CA ALA A 104 0.14 20.23 8.73
C ALA A 104 1.27 20.80 7.83
N ALA A 105 1.49 20.23 6.64
CA ALA A 105 2.52 20.69 5.69
C ALA A 105 1.93 21.51 4.54
N SER A 106 0.67 21.95 4.65
CA SER A 106 -0.04 22.77 3.66
C SER A 106 -0.53 24.11 4.21
N GLU A 107 0.06 24.59 5.32
CA GLU A 107 -0.05 25.97 5.80
C GLU A 107 1.25 26.75 5.53
#